data_AF-A0A447GGW7-F1
#
_entry.id   AF-A0A447GGW7-F1
#
_cell.length_a   1.000
_cell.length_b   1.000
_cell.length_c   1.000
_cell.angle_alpha   90.00
_cell.angle_beta   90.00
_cell.angle_gamma   90.00
#
_symmetry.space_group_name_H-M   'P 1'
#
loop_
_entity.id
_entity.type
_entity.pdbx_description
1 polymer ?
#
loop_
_entity_poly.entity_id
_entity_poly.type
_entity_poly.pdbx_seq_one_letter_code
_entity_poly.pdbx_strand_id
1 'polypeptide(L)'
;MSNVLDAISPQSRVVIVEELERRNPALLAELRGSQKPTNDQSDAVVDLLIDAMSANFGPGHIPNDRGKAIDSAIGHYLLAWPIDR
;
A
#
# COMPACT_ATOMS: atom_id res chain seq x y z
N MET A 1 0.21 11.22 -17.70
CA MET A 1 0.77 9.85 -17.68
C MET A 1 0.23 9.16 -16.44
N SER A 2 -0.27 7.94 -16.59
CA SER A 2 -0.70 7.10 -15.46
C SER A 2 0.54 6.55 -14.75
N ASN A 3 0.53 6.51 -13.42
CA ASN A 3 1.59 5.88 -12.62
C ASN A 3 1.10 4.60 -11.91
N VAL A 4 1.98 3.97 -11.12
CA VAL A 4 1.68 2.73 -10.36
C VAL A 4 0.41 2.86 -9.53
N LEU A 5 0.23 3.99 -8.85
CA LEU A 5 -0.88 4.22 -7.94
C LEU A 5 -2.19 4.47 -8.70
N ASP A 6 -2.11 4.93 -9.95
CA ASP A 6 -3.26 5.20 -10.79
C ASP A 6 -4.05 3.94 -11.21
N ALA A 7 -3.42 2.77 -11.13
CA ALA A 7 -4.05 1.47 -11.38
C ALA A 7 -4.89 0.96 -10.19
N ILE A 8 -4.76 1.58 -9.02
CA ILE A 8 -5.41 1.13 -7.78
C ILE A 8 -6.75 1.87 -7.60
N SER A 9 -7.74 1.21 -7.01
CA SER A 9 -9.04 1.81 -6.68
C SER A 9 -8.86 3.12 -5.88
N PRO A 10 -9.69 4.16 -6.10
CA PRO A 10 -9.47 5.47 -5.47
C PRO A 10 -9.44 5.43 -3.94
N GLN A 11 -10.28 4.60 -3.32
CA GLN A 11 -10.33 4.47 -1.86
C GLN A 11 -9.03 3.87 -1.29
N SER A 12 -8.53 2.79 -1.90
CA SER A 12 -7.28 2.17 -1.46
C SER A 12 -6.06 3.01 -1.81
N ARG A 13 -6.10 3.72 -2.94
CA ARG A 13 -5.03 4.65 -3.33
C ARG A 13 -4.80 5.72 -2.25
N VAL A 14 -5.87 6.31 -1.72
CA VAL A 14 -5.76 7.32 -0.65
C VAL A 14 -5.03 6.74 0.56
N VAL A 15 -5.43 5.54 1.01
CA VAL A 15 -4.80 4.87 2.15
C VAL A 15 -3.32 4.59 1.90
N ILE A 16 -2.97 4.08 0.72
CA ILE A 16 -1.58 3.77 0.34
C ILE A 16 -0.75 5.06 0.30
N VAL A 17 -1.27 6.12 -0.30
CA VAL A 17 -0.58 7.41 -0.37
C VAL A 17 -0.35 7.95 1.04
N GLU A 18 -1.35 7.95 1.92
CA GLU A 18 -1.21 8.43 3.30
C GLU A 18 -0.14 7.66 4.09
N GLU A 19 -0.14 6.32 3.99
CA GLU A 19 0.87 5.52 4.70
C GLU A 19 2.27 5.70 4.11
N LEU A 20 2.40 5.80 2.79
CA LEU A 20 3.69 6.07 2.14
C LEU A 20 4.19 7.48 2.44
N GLU A 21 3.34 8.52 2.39
CA GLU A 21 3.73 9.89 2.74
C GLU A 21 4.27 9.97 4.17
N ARG A 22 3.66 9.21 5.10
CA ARG A 22 4.04 9.20 6.51
C ARG A 22 5.27 8.35 6.81
N ARG A 23 5.44 7.20 6.15
CA ARG A 23 6.44 6.18 6.51
C ARG A 23 7.59 6.08 5.52
N ASN A 24 7.35 6.33 4.24
CA ASN A 24 8.37 6.24 3.19
C ASN A 24 8.05 7.17 1.99
N PRO A 25 8.23 8.49 2.14
CA PRO A 25 7.94 9.45 1.08
C PRO A 25 8.87 9.30 -0.14
N ALA A 26 10.04 8.67 0.02
CA ALA A 26 10.94 8.36 -1.08
C ALA A 26 10.33 7.30 -2.01
N LEU A 27 9.84 6.19 -1.44
CA LEU A 27 9.14 5.15 -2.19
C LEU A 27 7.90 5.71 -2.90
N LEU A 28 7.15 6.61 -2.25
CA LEU A 28 6.05 7.30 -2.92
C LEU A 28 6.48 8.06 -4.17
N ALA A 29 7.58 8.80 -4.09
CA ALA A 29 8.10 9.57 -5.22
C ALA A 29 8.51 8.63 -6.37
N GLU A 30 9.15 7.50 -6.06
CA GLU A 30 9.48 6.47 -7.05
C GLU A 30 8.23 5.91 -7.73
N LEU A 31 7.20 5.52 -6.96
CA LEU A 31 5.97 4.95 -7.51
C LEU A 31 5.18 5.95 -8.37
N ARG A 32 5.22 7.24 -8.04
CA ARG A 32 4.64 8.32 -8.86
C ARG A 32 5.41 8.53 -10.17
N GLY A 33 6.70 8.21 -10.20
CA GLY A 33 7.56 8.29 -11.39
C GLY A 33 7.50 7.07 -12.30
N SER A 34 6.98 5.94 -11.80
CA SER A 34 6.94 4.66 -12.50
C SER A 34 5.56 4.34 -13.09
N GLN A 35 5.53 3.67 -14.24
CA GLN A 35 4.29 3.14 -14.84
C GLN A 35 3.94 1.74 -14.35
N LYS A 36 4.93 0.99 -13.86
CA LYS A 36 4.81 -0.35 -13.29
C LYS A 36 5.81 -0.47 -12.13
N PRO A 37 5.45 -1.07 -10.98
CA PRO A 37 6.40 -1.30 -9.90
C PRO A 37 7.36 -2.45 -10.25
N THR A 38 8.57 -2.38 -9.71
CA THR A 38 9.46 -3.55 -9.62
C THR A 38 9.00 -4.48 -8.50
N ASN A 39 9.47 -5.73 -8.48
CA ASN A 39 9.17 -6.65 -7.37
C ASN A 39 9.65 -6.09 -6.03
N ASP A 40 10.84 -5.49 -5.99
CA ASP A 40 11.39 -4.85 -4.77
C ASP A 40 10.51 -3.68 -4.30
N GLN A 41 9.98 -2.88 -5.23
CA GLN A 41 9.04 -1.81 -4.89
C GLN A 41 7.70 -2.36 -4.37
N SER A 42 7.19 -3.43 -4.97
CA SER A 42 5.97 -4.10 -4.52
C SER A 42 6.13 -4.70 -3.12
N ASP A 43 7.23 -5.43 -2.88
CA ASP A 43 7.56 -5.99 -1.57
C ASP A 43 7.67 -4.85 -0.54
N ALA A 44 8.36 -3.75 -0.85
CA ALA A 44 8.49 -2.61 0.04
C ALA A 44 7.15 -1.91 0.37
N VAL A 45 6.22 -1.83 -0.59
CA VAL A 45 4.87 -1.30 -0.34
C VAL A 45 4.11 -2.24 0.60
N VAL A 46 4.11 -3.55 0.30
CA VAL A 46 3.35 -4.55 1.05
C VAL A 46 3.86 -4.63 2.49
N ASP A 47 5.17 -4.73 2.69
CA ASP A 47 5.78 -4.81 4.03
C ASP A 47 5.43 -3.58 4.87
N LEU A 48 5.54 -2.38 4.28
CA LEU A 48 5.20 -1.12 4.95
C LEU A 48 3.72 -1.07 5.36
N LEU A 49 2.82 -1.55 4.50
CA LEU A 49 1.39 -1.58 4.80
C LEU A 49 1.04 -2.65 5.84
N ILE A 50 1.72 -3.80 5.84
CA ILE A 50 1.56 -4.85 6.88
C ILE A 50 1.98 -4.30 8.24
N ASP A 51 3.12 -3.59 8.31
CA ASP A 51 3.56 -2.90 9.52
C ASP A 51 2.55 -1.83 9.96
N ALA A 52 1.96 -1.13 9.00
CA ALA A 52 0.96 -0.11 9.26
C ALA A 52 -0.36 -0.69 9.80
N MET A 53 -0.82 -1.79 9.22
CA MET A 53 -1.98 -2.53 9.69
C MET A 53 -1.74 -3.07 11.10
N SER A 54 -0.57 -3.68 11.35
CA SER A 54 -0.24 -4.27 12.65
C SER A 54 -0.23 -3.23 13.77
N ALA A 55 0.17 -2.00 13.48
CA ALA A 55 0.11 -0.88 14.42
C ALA A 55 -1.33 -0.42 14.76
N ASN A 56 -2.34 -0.92 14.05
CA ASN A 56 -3.76 -0.58 14.20
C ASN A 56 -4.60 -1.73 14.78
N PHE A 57 -3.95 -2.73 15.40
CA PHE A 57 -4.66 -3.75 16.16
C PHE A 57 -5.17 -3.19 17.50
N GLY A 58 -6.46 -3.41 17.75
CA GLY A 58 -7.10 -3.12 19.02
C GLY A 58 -7.08 -4.31 19.98
N PRO A 59 -7.87 -4.25 21.07
CA PRO A 59 -8.04 -5.36 22.00
C PRO A 59 -8.41 -6.67 21.28
N GLY A 60 -7.77 -7.78 21.68
CA GLY A 60 -7.99 -9.09 21.07
C GLY A 60 -7.31 -9.29 19.71
N HIS A 61 -6.35 -8.43 19.34
CA HIS A 61 -5.65 -8.47 18.05
C HIS A 61 -6.58 -8.33 16.83
N ILE A 62 -7.68 -7.60 16.99
CA ILE A 62 -8.61 -7.30 15.90
C ILE A 62 -8.23 -5.94 15.30
N PRO A 63 -8.04 -5.82 13.98
CA PRO A 63 -7.81 -4.53 13.35
C PRO A 63 -9.00 -3.59 13.54
N ASN A 64 -8.71 -2.35 13.95
CA ASN A 64 -9.69 -1.28 13.94
C ASN A 64 -10.06 -0.90 12.48
N ASP A 65 -10.93 0.09 12.31
CA ASP A 65 -11.38 0.51 10.97
C ASP A 65 -10.22 0.96 10.06
N ARG A 66 -9.18 1.59 10.63
CA ARG A 66 -7.97 1.96 9.89
C ARG A 66 -7.17 0.72 9.47
N GLY A 67 -7.01 -0.25 10.37
CA GLY A 67 -6.35 -1.52 10.07
C GLY A 67 -7.05 -2.28 8.94
N LYS A 68 -8.39 -2.34 8.94
CA LYS A 68 -9.17 -2.97 7.86
C LYS A 68 -9.05 -2.23 6.53
N ALA A 69 -8.99 -0.89 6.57
CA ALA A 69 -8.78 -0.09 5.37
C ALA A 69 -7.39 -0.34 4.75
N ILE A 70 -6.36 -0.51 5.60
CA ILE A 70 -5.00 -0.87 5.15
C ILE A 70 -4.97 -2.29 4.57
N ASP A 71 -5.60 -3.27 5.23
CA ASP A 71 -5.72 -4.64 4.74
C ASP A 71 -6.38 -4.70 3.34
N SER A 72 -7.50 -4.00 3.20
CA SER A 72 -8.19 -3.87 1.90
C SER A 72 -7.30 -3.20 0.84
N ALA A 73 -6.47 -2.23 1.25
CA ALA A 73 -5.55 -1.57 0.35
C ALA A 73 -4.41 -2.48 -0.12
N ILE A 74 -3.89 -3.37 0.74
CA ILE A 74 -2.91 -4.40 0.36
C ILE A 74 -3.53 -5.33 -0.69
N GLY A 75 -4.76 -5.81 -0.45
CA GLY A 75 -5.46 -6.67 -1.40
C GLY A 75 -5.65 -6.02 -2.77
N HIS A 76 -6.15 -4.77 -2.81
CA HIS A 76 -6.31 -4.04 -4.07
C HIS A 76 -4.98 -3.71 -4.76
N TYR A 77 -3.91 -3.46 -4.01
CA TYR A 77 -2.57 -3.27 -4.57
C TYR A 77 -2.12 -4.55 -5.30
N LEU A 78 -2.21 -5.71 -4.64
CA LEU A 78 -1.78 -7.00 -5.20
C LEU A 78 -2.65 -7.48 -6.37
N LEU A 79 -3.93 -7.09 -6.41
CA LEU A 79 -4.79 -7.32 -7.57
C LEU A 79 -4.36 -6.49 -8.79
N ALA A 80 -3.91 -5.25 -8.57
CA ALA A 80 -3.40 -4.40 -9.64
C ALA A 80 -1.98 -4.80 -10.08
N TRP A 81 -1.15 -5.22 -9.12
CA TRP A 81 0.25 -5.55 -9.31
C TRP A 81 0.61 -6.88 -8.64
N PRO A 82 0.27 -8.02 -9.27
CA PRO A 82 0.69 -9.33 -8.80
C PRO A 82 2.22 -9.44 -8.74
N ILE A 83 2.74 -10.05 -7.68
CA ILE A 83 4.17 -10.30 -7.52
C ILE A 83 4.46 -11.69 -8.07
N ASP A 84 4.90 -11.75 -9.33
CA ASP A 84 5.37 -12.98 -9.96
C ASP A 84 6.84 -13.22 -9.56
N ARG A 85 7.14 -14.40 -9.01
CA ARG A 85 8.47 -14.83 -8.59
C ARG A 85 9.00 -15.95 -9.46
#